data_AF-A0A5E4ND65-F1
#
_entry.id   AF-A0A5E4ND65-F1
#
_cell.length_a   1.000
_cell.length_b   1.000
_cell.length_c   1.000
_cell.angle_alpha   90.00
_cell.angle_beta   90.00
_cell.angle_gamma   90.00
#
_symmetry.space_group_name_H-M   'P 1'
#
loop_
_entity.id
_entity.type
_entity.pdbx_description
1 polymer ?
#
loop_
_entity_poly.entity_id
_entity_poly.type
_entity_poly.pdbx_seq_one_letter_code
_entity_poly.pdbx_strand_id
1 'polypeptide(L)'
;MQTIYFETLITGGGPNDVATIDSLDEELQCFSEKNNSDWKKFAPLDTGVGNCIFISTTIEDPCSLIYKIFEDIEKTKVQKTQFLLRMLPIAVTCKSTIPSILTVYTDLFAKHFCTEPTTFAIVFNHRYNNSVSRAKLIVELVSKVVSLGQHTVDLSGEAKITIIVEVLKSICCLSVVQDYGHFFKFNLHSVCGLPEKRTAESENGKNESSSSLKIKECEENDQINEKYKKQSETIKEILEN
;
A
#
# COMPACT_ATOMS: atom_id res chain seq x y z
N MET A 1 -0.27 -20.01 -3.72
CA MET A 1 -0.88 -19.56 -2.46
C MET A 1 -0.98 -18.06 -2.56
N GLN A 2 -2.18 -17.51 -2.44
CA GLN A 2 -2.43 -16.07 -2.56
C GLN A 2 -2.47 -15.46 -1.18
N THR A 3 -2.07 -14.20 -1.06
CA THR A 3 -1.87 -13.56 0.24
C THR A 3 -2.37 -12.13 0.21
N ILE A 4 -3.12 -11.75 1.23
CA ILE A 4 -3.57 -10.39 1.47
C ILE A 4 -2.62 -9.75 2.47
N TYR A 5 -2.28 -8.48 2.23
CA TYR A 5 -1.39 -7.70 3.07
C TYR A 5 -2.15 -6.58 3.78
N PHE A 6 -2.04 -6.56 5.11
CA PHE A 6 -2.58 -5.50 5.94
C PHE A 6 -1.46 -4.80 6.69
N GLU A 7 -1.56 -3.48 6.74
CA GLU A 7 -0.75 -2.63 7.59
C GLU A 7 -1.65 -2.10 8.72
N THR A 8 -1.17 -2.21 9.95
CA THR A 8 -1.90 -1.77 11.13
C THR A 8 -1.43 -0.40 11.60
N LEU A 9 -2.31 0.32 12.29
CA LEU A 9 -2.00 1.59 12.95
C LEU A 9 -1.11 1.36 14.17
N ILE A 10 -0.07 2.17 14.32
CA ILE A 10 0.66 2.30 15.58
C ILE A 10 -0.07 3.36 16.42
N THR A 11 -0.78 2.96 17.47
CA THR A 11 -1.11 3.87 18.56
C THR A 11 0.13 3.97 19.44
N GLY A 12 0.84 5.09 19.39
CA GLY A 12 2.23 5.17 19.86
C GLY A 12 2.44 5.03 21.38
N GLY A 13 3.53 4.34 21.71
CA GLY A 13 4.60 4.71 22.64
C GLY A 13 4.26 4.76 24.13
N GLY A 14 3.20 4.09 24.59
CA GLY A 14 2.81 4.05 26.00
C GLY A 14 3.11 2.69 26.66
N PRO A 15 3.16 2.59 28.00
CA PRO A 15 3.33 1.31 28.73
C PRO A 15 2.23 0.27 28.43
N ASN A 16 1.21 0.63 27.65
CA ASN A 16 0.08 -0.18 27.25
C ASN A 16 0.24 -0.81 25.84
N ASP A 17 1.35 -0.57 25.13
CA ASP A 17 1.50 -1.02 23.73
C ASP A 17 1.71 -2.53 23.57
N VAL A 18 2.17 -3.21 24.62
CA VAL A 18 2.21 -4.68 24.65
C VAL A 18 0.77 -5.23 24.60
N ALA A 19 -0.17 -4.55 25.26
CA ALA A 19 -1.57 -4.99 25.31
C ALA A 19 -2.32 -4.83 23.98
N THR A 20 -1.89 -3.96 23.06
CA THR A 20 -2.55 -3.77 21.75
C THR A 20 -2.14 -4.84 20.74
N ILE A 21 -0.86 -5.24 20.71
CA ILE A 21 -0.41 -6.37 19.89
C ILE A 21 -1.04 -7.66 20.44
N ASP A 22 -0.98 -7.85 21.77
CA ASP A 22 -1.62 -8.98 22.43
C ASP A 22 -3.14 -9.01 22.15
N SER A 23 -3.83 -7.86 22.17
CA SER A 23 -5.26 -7.77 21.85
C SER A 23 -5.58 -8.12 20.39
N LEU A 24 -4.70 -7.81 19.43
CA LEU A 24 -4.86 -8.18 18.02
C LEU A 24 -4.56 -9.66 17.80
N ASP A 25 -3.53 -10.20 18.45
CA ASP A 25 -3.20 -11.61 18.43
C ASP A 25 -4.30 -12.45 19.10
N GLU A 26 -4.87 -11.96 20.20
CA GLU A 26 -6.06 -12.53 20.86
C GLU A 26 -7.29 -12.49 19.94
N GLU A 27 -7.52 -11.38 19.23
CA GLU A 27 -8.61 -11.28 18.26
C GLU A 27 -8.41 -12.29 17.11
N LEU A 28 -7.21 -12.37 16.54
CA LEU A 28 -6.85 -13.33 15.49
C LEU A 28 -6.98 -14.79 15.95
N GLN A 29 -6.57 -15.10 17.19
CA GLN A 29 -6.75 -16.42 17.79
C GLN A 29 -8.23 -16.74 17.99
N CYS A 30 -9.02 -15.82 18.54
CA CYS A 30 -10.48 -15.98 18.67
C CYS A 30 -11.17 -16.15 17.31
N PHE A 31 -10.64 -15.55 16.24
CA PHE A 31 -11.13 -15.76 14.87
C PHE A 31 -10.84 -17.18 14.37
N SER A 32 -9.72 -17.79 14.75
CA SER A 32 -9.34 -19.14 14.34
C SER A 32 -10.16 -20.26 15.01
N GLU A 33 -10.90 -19.97 16.08
CA GLU A 33 -11.69 -20.96 16.82
C GLU A 33 -13.16 -21.06 16.38
N LYS A 34 -13.68 -20.04 15.68
CA LYS A 34 -15.10 -19.95 15.29
C LYS A 34 -15.44 -20.86 14.11
N ASN A 35 -15.59 -22.18 14.29
CA ASN A 35 -15.98 -23.22 13.31
C ASN A 35 -17.05 -22.86 12.22
N ASN A 36 -16.72 -21.99 11.27
CA ASN A 36 -17.45 -21.72 10.04
C ASN A 36 -16.55 -22.10 8.83
N SER A 37 -17.06 -22.90 7.89
CA SER A 37 -16.27 -23.36 6.73
C SER A 37 -15.65 -22.22 5.91
N ASP A 38 -16.21 -21.01 5.99
CA ASP A 38 -15.73 -19.85 5.25
C ASP A 38 -14.48 -19.18 5.85
N TRP A 39 -14.23 -19.25 7.17
CA TRP A 39 -13.02 -18.61 7.76
C TRP A 39 -11.76 -19.45 7.52
N LYS A 40 -11.89 -20.76 7.28
CA LYS A 40 -10.74 -21.62 6.89
C LYS A 40 -10.08 -21.14 5.60
N LYS A 41 -10.75 -20.27 4.84
CA LYS A 41 -10.22 -19.62 3.62
C LYS A 41 -9.27 -18.48 3.91
N PHE A 42 -9.09 -18.06 5.18
CA PHE A 42 -8.22 -16.99 5.61
C PHE A 42 -7.39 -17.45 6.81
N ALA A 43 -6.09 -17.63 6.60
CA ALA A 43 -5.15 -18.03 7.64
C ALA A 43 -4.15 -16.89 7.89
N PRO A 44 -4.02 -16.38 9.12
CA PRO A 44 -2.96 -15.42 9.43
C PRO A 44 -1.58 -16.07 9.28
N LEU A 45 -0.63 -15.33 8.74
CA LEU A 45 0.77 -15.70 8.62
C LEU A 45 1.62 -14.72 9.41
N ASP A 46 2.40 -15.26 10.34
CA ASP A 46 3.42 -14.49 11.02
C ASP A 46 4.65 -14.32 10.12
N THR A 47 5.04 -13.07 9.88
CA THR A 47 6.26 -12.71 9.14
C THR A 47 7.35 -12.14 10.06
N GLY A 48 7.05 -12.02 11.35
CA GLY A 48 7.86 -11.38 12.38
C GLY A 48 8.16 -9.91 12.08
N VAL A 49 7.37 -9.27 11.23
CA VAL A 49 7.44 -7.84 10.91
C VAL A 49 6.35 -7.16 11.72
N GLY A 50 6.73 -6.26 12.61
CA GLY A 50 5.77 -5.52 13.42
C GLY A 50 4.81 -4.69 12.56
N ASN A 51 3.58 -4.54 13.04
CA ASN A 51 2.52 -3.71 12.44
C ASN A 51 2.12 -4.11 11.01
N CYS A 52 2.24 -5.41 10.74
CA CYS A 52 2.08 -5.99 9.43
C CYS A 52 1.48 -7.39 9.56
N ILE A 53 0.27 -7.56 9.04
CA ILE A 53 -0.45 -8.84 9.09
C ILE A 53 -0.57 -9.37 7.68
N PHE A 54 -0.13 -10.62 7.50
CA PHE A 54 -0.37 -11.34 6.27
C PHE A 54 -1.49 -12.34 6.48
N ILE A 55 -2.41 -12.41 5.53
CA ILE A 55 -3.44 -13.43 5.54
C ILE A 55 -3.32 -14.23 4.26
N SER A 56 -2.96 -15.50 4.37
CA SER A 56 -3.06 -16.40 3.24
C SER A 56 -4.51 -16.74 2.98
N THR A 57 -4.88 -16.70 1.71
CA THR A 57 -6.23 -17.06 1.29
C THR A 57 -6.25 -18.14 0.22
N THR A 58 -7.29 -18.97 0.28
CA THR A 58 -7.63 -19.95 -0.76
C THR A 58 -8.58 -19.37 -1.81
N ILE A 59 -8.94 -18.09 -1.70
CA ILE A 59 -9.75 -17.38 -2.71
C ILE A 59 -8.97 -17.31 -4.02
N GLU A 60 -9.69 -17.32 -5.14
CA GLU A 60 -9.11 -17.34 -6.48
C GLU A 60 -8.55 -15.99 -6.93
N ASP A 61 -9.15 -14.87 -6.49
CA ASP A 61 -8.62 -13.52 -6.73
C ASP A 61 -8.76 -12.64 -5.47
N PRO A 62 -7.65 -12.34 -4.76
CA PRO A 62 -7.67 -11.57 -3.54
C PRO A 62 -7.74 -10.07 -3.83
N CYS A 63 -7.29 -9.63 -5.01
CA CYS A 63 -7.28 -8.24 -5.42
C CYS A 63 -8.72 -7.76 -5.63
N SER A 64 -9.55 -8.54 -6.35
CA SER A 64 -10.98 -8.23 -6.51
C SER A 64 -11.73 -8.13 -5.18
N LEU A 65 -11.37 -8.96 -4.19
CA LEU A 65 -11.97 -8.87 -2.86
C LEU A 65 -11.65 -7.52 -2.20
N ILE A 66 -10.40 -7.07 -2.28
CA ILE A 66 -9.99 -5.79 -1.71
C ILE A 66 -10.71 -4.65 -2.41
N TYR A 67 -10.78 -4.64 -3.74
CA TYR A 67 -11.53 -3.61 -4.48
C TYR A 67 -12.98 -3.52 -4.01
N LYS A 68 -13.69 -4.65 -3.86
CA LYS A 68 -15.06 -4.67 -3.33
C LYS A 68 -15.16 -4.09 -1.93
N ILE A 69 -14.21 -4.43 -1.05
CA ILE A 69 -14.16 -3.86 0.32
C ILE A 69 -14.02 -2.33 0.26
N PHE A 70 -13.12 -1.82 -0.60
CA PHE A 70 -12.91 -0.38 -0.75
C PHE A 70 -14.12 0.33 -1.36
N GLU A 71 -14.76 -0.25 -2.37
CA GLU A 71 -16.01 0.27 -2.93
C GLU A 71 -17.13 0.31 -1.88
N ASP A 72 -17.23 -0.73 -1.03
CA ASP A 72 -18.24 -0.79 0.03
C ASP A 72 -17.96 0.25 1.12
N ILE A 73 -16.69 0.44 1.52
CA ILE A 73 -16.29 1.49 2.48
C ILE A 73 -16.56 2.87 1.88
N GLU A 74 -16.29 3.06 0.59
CA GLU A 74 -16.55 4.32 -0.08
C GLU A 74 -18.06 4.64 -0.12
N LYS A 75 -18.91 3.65 -0.41
CA LYS A 75 -20.37 3.80 -0.44
C LYS A 75 -20.98 4.01 0.95
N THR A 76 -20.52 3.24 1.94
CA THR A 76 -21.10 3.26 3.29
C THR A 76 -20.51 4.35 4.18
N LYS A 77 -19.28 4.81 3.89
CA LYS A 77 -18.47 5.69 4.75
C LYS A 77 -18.35 5.17 6.19
N VAL A 78 -18.34 3.85 6.35
CA VAL A 78 -18.19 3.19 7.65
C VAL A 78 -17.04 2.19 7.59
N GLN A 79 -16.01 2.47 8.39
CA GLN A 79 -14.92 1.54 8.66
C GLN A 79 -15.29 0.65 9.86
N LYS A 80 -15.35 -0.66 9.64
CA LYS A 80 -15.65 -1.65 10.71
C LYS A 80 -14.42 -2.06 11.52
N THR A 81 -13.22 -1.82 10.99
CA THR A 81 -11.95 -2.26 11.57
C THR A 81 -11.28 -1.11 12.32
N GLN A 82 -10.97 -1.27 13.61
CA GLN A 82 -10.41 -0.16 14.40
C GLN A 82 -8.89 0.02 14.22
N PHE A 83 -8.18 -1.07 13.94
CA PHE A 83 -6.71 -1.10 13.98
C PHE A 83 -6.03 -1.17 12.61
N LEU A 84 -6.79 -1.35 11.52
CA LEU A 84 -6.21 -1.43 10.17
C LEU A 84 -6.04 -0.02 9.58
N LEU A 85 -4.81 0.29 9.17
CA LEU A 85 -4.49 1.51 8.46
C LEU A 85 -4.70 1.34 6.96
N ARG A 86 -4.06 0.31 6.39
CA ARG A 86 -3.97 0.08 4.95
C ARG A 86 -4.19 -1.39 4.63
N MET A 87 -4.87 -1.65 3.53
CA MET A 87 -5.09 -3.00 3.01
C MET A 87 -4.64 -3.03 1.56
N LEU A 88 -3.47 -3.61 1.29
CA LEU A 88 -2.91 -3.62 -0.06
C LEU A 88 -3.35 -4.88 -0.83
N PRO A 89 -3.85 -4.71 -2.06
CA PRO A 89 -4.05 -5.85 -2.95
C PRO A 89 -2.69 -6.35 -3.43
N ILE A 90 -2.31 -7.54 -2.98
CA ILE A 90 -1.07 -8.20 -3.40
C ILE A 90 -1.42 -9.33 -4.35
N ALA A 91 -0.90 -9.24 -5.58
CA ALA A 91 -1.12 -10.26 -6.59
C ALA A 91 -0.15 -11.45 -6.41
N VAL A 92 1.13 -11.15 -6.17
CA VAL A 92 2.18 -12.19 -6.10
C VAL A 92 3.20 -11.83 -5.03
N THR A 93 3.69 -12.85 -4.31
CA THR A 93 4.83 -12.74 -3.40
C THR A 93 6.05 -13.48 -3.95
N CYS A 94 7.24 -12.92 -3.84
CA CYS A 94 8.50 -13.54 -4.27
C CYS A 94 9.66 -13.22 -3.32
N LYS A 95 10.87 -13.71 -3.62
CA LYS A 95 12.09 -13.39 -2.86
C LYS A 95 12.56 -11.97 -3.18
N SER A 96 13.14 -11.29 -2.19
CA SER A 96 13.67 -9.91 -2.28
C SER A 96 14.96 -9.76 -3.09
N THR A 97 15.01 -10.34 -4.29
CA THR A 97 16.14 -10.30 -5.20
C THR A 97 15.68 -9.67 -6.51
N ILE A 98 16.41 -8.66 -7.01
CA ILE A 98 16.01 -7.87 -8.19
C ILE A 98 15.64 -8.77 -9.39
N PRO A 99 16.47 -9.76 -9.80
CA PRO A 99 16.10 -10.71 -10.85
C PRO A 99 14.73 -11.38 -10.65
N SER A 100 14.45 -11.88 -9.44
CA SER A 100 13.18 -12.56 -9.13
C SER A 100 11.99 -11.61 -9.26
N ILE A 101 12.14 -10.37 -8.79
CA ILE A 101 11.11 -9.33 -8.89
C ILE A 101 10.83 -9.02 -10.37
N LEU A 102 11.87 -8.85 -11.18
CA LEU A 102 11.76 -8.53 -12.60
C LEU A 102 11.10 -9.65 -13.41
N THR A 103 11.36 -10.91 -13.08
CA THR A 103 10.68 -12.06 -13.70
C THR A 103 9.19 -12.00 -13.44
N VAL A 104 8.78 -11.86 -12.17
CA VAL A 104 7.36 -11.81 -11.80
C VAL A 104 6.64 -10.63 -12.45
N TYR A 105 7.28 -9.47 -12.52
CA TYR A 105 6.67 -8.32 -13.18
C TYR A 105 6.56 -8.46 -14.69
N THR A 106 7.40 -9.27 -15.32
CA THR A 106 7.24 -9.54 -16.76
C THR A 106 5.89 -10.21 -17.02
N ASP A 107 5.53 -11.19 -16.18
CA ASP A 107 4.24 -11.89 -16.28
C ASP A 107 3.06 -11.00 -15.88
N LEU A 108 3.24 -10.13 -14.88
CA LEU A 108 2.20 -9.18 -14.46
C LEU A 108 1.96 -8.10 -15.53
N PHE A 109 3.02 -7.54 -16.11
CA PHE A 109 2.88 -6.46 -17.09
C PHE A 109 2.20 -6.95 -18.37
N ALA A 110 2.47 -8.19 -18.79
CA ALA A 110 1.75 -8.82 -19.90
C ALA A 110 0.23 -8.96 -19.67
N LYS A 111 -0.27 -8.82 -18.44
CA LYS A 111 -1.71 -8.83 -18.15
C LYS A 111 -2.31 -7.43 -18.10
N HIS A 112 -1.53 -6.42 -17.71
CA HIS A 112 -2.03 -5.08 -17.38
C HIS A 112 -1.65 -3.99 -18.40
N PHE A 113 -0.62 -4.19 -19.22
CA PHE A 113 -0.08 -3.16 -20.14
C PHE A 113 -0.25 -3.50 -21.64
N CYS A 114 -1.09 -4.47 -22.01
CA CYS A 114 -1.17 -4.96 -23.40
C CYS A 114 -2.07 -4.18 -24.37
N THR A 115 -2.93 -3.28 -23.89
CA THR A 115 -4.06 -2.82 -24.70
C THR A 115 -3.93 -1.37 -25.17
N GLU A 116 -3.55 -0.44 -24.30
CA GLU A 116 -3.60 1.00 -24.61
C GLU A 116 -2.46 1.78 -23.93
N PRO A 117 -1.98 2.88 -24.54
CA PRO A 117 -1.15 3.88 -23.86
C PRO A 117 -1.78 4.32 -22.54
N THR A 118 -1.01 4.30 -21.46
CA THR A 118 -1.50 4.61 -20.11
C THR A 118 -0.41 5.29 -19.29
N THR A 119 -0.84 6.10 -18.32
CA THR A 119 0.04 6.64 -17.29
C THR A 119 0.28 5.60 -16.20
N PHE A 120 1.50 5.56 -15.67
CA PHE A 120 1.82 4.67 -14.56
C PHE A 120 2.73 5.30 -13.52
N ALA A 121 2.56 4.89 -12.26
CA ALA A 121 3.43 5.24 -11.15
C ALA A 121 4.08 3.98 -10.57
N ILE A 122 5.25 4.13 -9.95
CA ILE A 122 5.90 3.05 -9.19
C ILE A 122 6.01 3.47 -7.73
N VAL A 123 5.36 2.69 -6.86
CA VAL A 123 5.43 2.84 -5.41
C VAL A 123 6.33 1.74 -4.87
N PHE A 124 7.50 2.13 -4.37
CA PHE A 124 8.41 1.23 -3.67
C PHE A 124 8.39 1.52 -2.17
N ASN A 125 8.18 0.50 -1.36
CA ASN A 125 8.30 0.56 0.10
C ASN A 125 9.17 -0.61 0.59
N HIS A 126 9.83 -0.44 1.73
CA HIS A 126 10.59 -1.52 2.36
C HIS A 126 10.49 -1.46 3.89
N ARG A 127 10.48 -2.62 4.53
CA ARG A 127 10.63 -2.78 5.99
C ARG A 127 11.68 -3.84 6.27
N TYR A 128 12.59 -3.52 7.17
CA TYR A 128 13.67 -4.43 7.59
C TYR A 128 14.48 -5.00 6.41
N ASN A 129 14.61 -4.25 5.32
CA ASN A 129 15.40 -4.64 4.15
C ASN A 129 16.23 -3.46 3.63
N ASN A 130 17.55 -3.63 3.56
CA ASN A 130 18.47 -2.66 2.96
C ASN A 130 19.19 -3.22 1.71
N SER A 131 18.83 -4.43 1.26
CA SER A 131 19.55 -5.12 0.19
C SER A 131 19.04 -4.78 -1.21
N VAL A 132 17.76 -4.40 -1.34
CA VAL A 132 17.16 -4.05 -2.63
C VAL A 132 17.34 -2.56 -2.90
N SER A 133 18.17 -2.22 -3.89
CA SER A 133 18.36 -0.83 -4.30
C SER A 133 17.11 -0.30 -5.01
N ARG A 134 16.42 0.65 -4.36
CA ARG A 134 15.26 1.36 -4.92
C ARG A 134 15.54 1.91 -6.32
N ALA A 135 16.64 2.65 -6.47
CA ALA A 135 16.97 3.34 -7.72
C ALA A 135 17.15 2.34 -8.88
N LYS A 136 17.95 1.29 -8.67
CA LYS A 136 18.18 0.26 -9.69
C LYS A 136 16.87 -0.44 -10.07
N LEU A 137 16.06 -0.82 -9.08
CA LEU A 137 14.81 -1.51 -9.34
C LEU A 137 13.82 -0.64 -10.13
N ILE A 138 13.67 0.64 -9.78
CA ILE A 138 12.78 1.55 -10.50
C ILE A 138 13.20 1.69 -11.97
N VAL A 139 14.49 1.91 -12.25
CA VAL A 139 15.00 2.04 -13.62
C VAL A 139 14.70 0.79 -14.45
N GLU A 140 14.96 -0.40 -13.91
CA GLU A 140 14.68 -1.68 -14.58
C GLU A 140 13.19 -1.89 -14.84
N LEU A 141 12.32 -1.53 -13.88
CA LEU A 141 10.88 -1.64 -14.04
C LEU A 141 10.34 -0.66 -15.09
N VAL A 142 10.78 0.60 -15.07
CA VAL A 142 10.41 1.60 -16.08
C VAL A 142 10.84 1.12 -17.46
N SER A 143 12.08 0.66 -17.60
CA SER A 143 12.60 0.12 -18.87
C SER A 143 11.73 -1.02 -19.40
N LYS A 144 11.33 -1.96 -18.54
CA LYS A 144 10.40 -3.04 -18.91
C LYS A 144 9.03 -2.54 -19.35
N VAL A 145 8.43 -1.59 -18.63
CA VAL A 145 7.11 -1.06 -19.00
C VAL A 145 7.16 -0.32 -20.34
N VAL A 146 8.16 0.55 -20.53
CA VAL A 146 8.35 1.30 -21.78
C VAL A 146 8.62 0.36 -22.97
N SER A 147 9.25 -0.80 -22.74
CA SER A 147 9.46 -1.80 -23.79
C SER A 147 8.17 -2.47 -24.29
N LEU A 148 7.06 -2.38 -23.54
CA LEU A 148 5.77 -2.99 -23.89
C LEU A 148 4.87 -2.05 -24.68
N GLY A 149 5.16 -0.75 -24.70
CA GLY A 149 4.32 0.22 -25.41
C GLY A 149 4.58 1.67 -24.98
N GLN A 150 3.76 2.58 -25.53
CA GLN A 150 3.82 4.00 -25.20
C GLN A 150 3.14 4.26 -23.85
N HIS A 151 3.84 3.96 -22.75
CA HIS A 151 3.39 4.25 -21.40
C HIS A 151 4.21 5.36 -20.79
N THR A 152 3.55 6.27 -20.08
CA THR A 152 4.18 7.47 -19.52
C THR A 152 4.25 7.37 -18.00
N VAL A 153 5.41 7.69 -17.43
CA VAL A 153 5.57 7.76 -15.98
C VAL A 153 4.84 9.01 -15.46
N ASP A 154 3.95 8.82 -14.50
CA ASP A 154 3.28 9.90 -13.79
C ASP A 154 3.59 9.84 -12.29
N LEU A 155 4.09 10.95 -11.75
CA LEU A 155 4.47 11.11 -10.35
C LEU A 155 3.54 12.06 -9.59
N SER A 156 2.51 12.59 -10.24
CA SER A 156 1.52 13.50 -9.64
C SER A 156 0.66 12.82 -8.56
N GLY A 157 0.54 11.49 -8.64
CA GLY A 157 -0.35 10.69 -7.80
C GLY A 157 -1.68 10.33 -8.46
N GLU A 158 -1.92 10.79 -9.69
CA GLU A 158 -3.15 10.52 -10.47
C GLU A 158 -2.94 9.47 -11.58
N ALA A 159 -1.86 8.70 -11.49
CA ALA A 159 -1.55 7.65 -12.46
C ALA A 159 -2.66 6.59 -12.50
N LYS A 160 -3.10 6.25 -13.72
CA LYS A 160 -4.17 5.25 -13.95
C LYS A 160 -3.76 3.87 -13.43
N ILE A 161 -2.50 3.50 -13.62
CA ILE A 161 -1.93 2.25 -13.13
C ILE A 161 -0.82 2.55 -12.11
N THR A 162 -0.78 1.84 -11.00
CA THR A 162 0.30 1.92 -10.03
C THR A 162 0.91 0.55 -9.81
N ILE A 163 2.24 0.48 -9.94
CA ILE A 163 3.02 -0.71 -9.65
C ILE A 163 3.48 -0.61 -8.19
N ILE A 164 3.02 -1.53 -7.35
CA ILE A 164 3.34 -1.57 -5.93
C ILE A 164 4.40 -2.63 -5.70
N VAL A 165 5.54 -2.21 -5.16
CA VAL A 165 6.64 -3.06 -4.69
C VAL A 165 6.80 -2.84 -3.20
N GLU A 166 6.46 -3.83 -2.36
CA GLU A 166 6.72 -3.77 -0.92
C GLU A 166 7.68 -4.88 -0.49
N VAL A 167 8.85 -4.49 0.02
CA VAL A 167 9.90 -5.43 0.46
C VAL A 167 9.85 -5.59 1.98
N LEU A 168 9.71 -6.80 2.47
CA LEU A 168 9.54 -7.12 3.89
C LEU A 168 10.53 -8.20 4.27
N LYS A 169 11.61 -7.82 4.95
CA LYS A 169 12.78 -8.68 5.22
C LYS A 169 13.32 -9.32 3.94
N SER A 170 13.00 -10.60 3.69
CA SER A 170 13.46 -11.37 2.53
C SER A 170 12.36 -11.63 1.48
N ILE A 171 11.16 -11.11 1.71
CA ILE A 171 9.97 -11.31 0.88
C ILE A 171 9.64 -10.01 0.17
N CYS A 172 9.17 -10.11 -1.07
CA CYS A 172 8.63 -9.00 -1.86
C CYS A 172 7.16 -9.26 -2.18
N CYS A 173 6.31 -8.30 -1.86
CA CYS A 173 4.90 -8.28 -2.20
C CYS A 173 4.72 -7.37 -3.41
N LEU A 174 4.24 -7.94 -4.50
CA LEU A 174 4.17 -7.29 -5.79
C LEU A 174 2.72 -7.20 -6.26
N SER A 175 2.35 -6.05 -6.78
CA SER A 175 1.03 -5.83 -7.36
C SER A 175 1.05 -4.78 -8.46
N VAL A 176 0.05 -4.85 -9.33
CA VAL A 176 -0.26 -3.84 -10.33
C VAL A 176 -1.73 -3.49 -10.13
N VAL A 177 -1.99 -2.25 -9.73
CA VAL A 177 -3.31 -1.79 -9.29
C VAL A 177 -3.76 -0.61 -10.13
N GLN A 178 -5.07 -0.45 -10.24
CA GLN A 178 -5.70 0.75 -10.76
C GLN A 178 -6.20 1.63 -9.61
N ASP A 179 -6.42 2.91 -9.88
CA ASP A 179 -7.10 3.86 -8.98
C ASP A 179 -6.44 4.01 -7.60
N TYR A 180 -5.12 3.86 -7.54
CA TYR A 180 -4.35 3.96 -6.29
C TYR A 180 -4.51 5.32 -5.58
N GLY A 181 -4.54 6.41 -6.35
CA GLY A 181 -4.78 7.75 -5.83
C GLY A 181 -6.21 7.93 -5.33
N HIS A 182 -7.20 7.44 -6.10
CA HIS A 182 -8.62 7.50 -5.77
C HIS A 182 -8.94 6.76 -4.46
N PHE A 183 -8.37 5.57 -4.24
CA PHE A 183 -8.49 4.85 -2.96
C PHE A 183 -7.53 5.34 -1.86
N PHE A 184 -7.02 6.58 -1.97
CA PHE A 184 -6.12 7.20 -0.99
C PHE A 184 -4.95 6.29 -0.58
N LYS A 185 -4.28 5.66 -1.55
CA LYS A 185 -3.18 4.72 -1.32
C LYS A 185 -3.61 3.49 -0.51
N PHE A 186 -4.85 3.06 -0.72
CA PHE A 186 -5.54 1.99 -0.01
C PHE A 186 -5.55 2.18 1.52
N ASN A 187 -5.63 3.43 1.97
CA ASN A 187 -5.79 3.76 3.38
C ASN A 187 -7.28 3.72 3.74
N LEU A 188 -7.67 2.80 4.61
CA LEU A 188 -9.08 2.62 4.99
C LEU A 188 -9.65 3.88 5.65
N HIS A 189 -8.86 4.53 6.49
CA HIS A 189 -9.27 5.71 7.23
C HIS A 189 -9.51 6.90 6.30
N SER A 190 -8.63 7.10 5.33
CA SER A 190 -8.78 8.17 4.34
C SER A 190 -10.01 7.97 3.43
N VAL A 191 -10.29 6.73 3.02
CA VAL A 191 -11.44 6.39 2.16
C VAL A 191 -12.79 6.53 2.89
N CYS A 192 -12.81 6.21 4.20
CA CYS A 192 -13.97 6.38 5.07
C CYS A 192 -14.36 7.87 5.26
N GLY A 193 -13.43 8.79 4.98
CA GLY A 193 -13.60 10.23 5.14
C GLY A 193 -13.34 10.69 6.57
N LEU A 194 -12.20 11.35 6.78
CA LEU A 194 -12.20 12.55 7.62
C LEU A 194 -12.63 13.71 6.72
N PRO A 195 -13.39 14.72 7.20
CA PRO A 195 -13.86 15.81 6.37
C PRO A 195 -12.67 16.46 5.65
N GLU A 196 -12.80 16.61 4.33
CA GLU A 196 -11.78 17.19 3.46
C GLU A 196 -11.23 18.48 4.06
N LYS A 197 -9.91 18.58 4.12
CA LYS A 197 -9.20 19.84 4.34
C LYS A 197 -9.54 20.74 3.15
N ARG A 198 -10.54 21.60 3.33
CA ARG A 198 -10.94 22.62 2.37
C ARG A 198 -9.72 23.41 1.94
N THR A 199 -9.59 23.56 0.63
CA THR A 199 -8.78 24.58 -0.03
C THR A 199 -9.00 25.93 0.65
N ALA A 200 -7.91 26.68 0.80
CA ALA A 200 -7.89 27.98 1.47
C ALA A 200 -8.87 28.97 0.82
N GLU A 201 -9.75 29.55 1.63
CA GLU A 201 -10.21 30.95 1.55
C GLU A 201 -11.00 31.30 2.84
N SER A 202 -10.99 32.58 3.19
CA SER A 202 -11.06 33.15 4.54
C SER A 202 -12.42 33.13 5.25
N GLU A 203 -12.33 33.28 6.58
CA GLU A 203 -13.25 34.00 7.50
C GLU A 203 -14.44 33.31 8.22
N ASN A 204 -14.16 33.03 9.51
CA ASN A 204 -14.85 33.54 10.72
C ASN A 204 -16.02 32.75 11.37
N GLY A 205 -15.77 32.26 12.61
CA GLY A 205 -16.75 32.34 13.72
C GLY A 205 -17.24 31.05 14.43
N LYS A 206 -16.56 30.68 15.54
CA LYS A 206 -17.04 30.11 16.84
C LYS A 206 -17.98 28.87 16.84
N ASN A 207 -17.57 27.68 17.33
CA ASN A 207 -17.53 27.12 18.71
C ASN A 207 -18.20 25.72 18.57
N GLU A 208 -17.85 24.58 19.17
CA GLU A 208 -17.12 24.22 20.38
C GLU A 208 -16.71 22.72 20.33
N SER A 209 -15.53 22.42 20.90
CA SER A 209 -15.13 21.22 21.67
C SER A 209 -15.27 19.79 21.09
N SER A 210 -14.13 19.17 20.72
CA SER A 210 -13.66 17.94 21.39
C SER A 210 -12.18 17.65 21.11
N SER A 211 -11.42 17.61 22.20
CA SER A 211 -10.08 17.04 22.45
C SER A 211 -9.13 16.74 21.27
N SER A 212 -8.18 17.66 21.08
CA SER A 212 -7.00 17.49 20.22
C SER A 212 -5.95 16.58 20.87
N LEU A 213 -5.57 15.49 20.22
CA LEU A 213 -4.27 14.86 20.44
C LEU A 213 -3.28 15.47 19.44
N LYS A 214 -2.31 16.24 19.96
CA LYS A 214 -1.18 16.78 19.21
C LYS A 214 -0.28 15.63 18.78
N ILE A 215 -0.25 15.32 17.48
CA ILE A 215 0.84 14.54 16.88
C ILE A 215 1.98 15.53 16.60
N LYS A 216 3.13 15.30 17.24
CA LYS A 216 4.39 15.98 16.89
C LYS A 216 4.76 15.55 15.48
N GLU A 217 4.95 16.52 14.59
CA GLU A 217 5.66 16.33 13.33
C GLU A 217 7.05 15.73 13.65
N CYS A 218 7.32 14.54 13.13
CA CYS A 218 8.67 14.02 13.02
C CYS A 218 9.23 14.52 11.68
N GLU A 219 10.33 15.26 11.75
CA GLU A 219 10.97 16.09 10.72
C GLU A 219 11.61 15.30 9.54
N GLU A 220 11.13 14.09 9.23
CA GLU A 220 11.70 13.25 8.15
C GLU A 220 11.07 13.51 6.76
N ASN A 221 9.93 14.22 6.68
CA ASN A 221 9.18 14.34 5.42
C ASN A 221 9.78 15.32 4.40
N ASP A 222 10.52 16.35 4.82
CA ASP A 222 11.02 17.37 3.87
C ASP A 222 12.24 16.90 3.07
N GLN A 223 13.14 16.12 3.68
CA GLN A 223 14.30 15.55 2.98
C GLN A 223 13.89 14.46 1.98
N ILE A 224 12.81 13.72 2.31
CA ILE A 224 12.24 12.70 1.43
C ILE A 224 11.67 13.36 0.17
N ASN A 225 10.95 14.48 0.31
CA ASN A 225 10.33 15.18 -0.82
C ASN A 225 11.36 15.85 -1.76
N GLU A 226 12.43 16.44 -1.21
CA GLU A 226 13.53 16.96 -2.03
C GLU A 226 14.29 15.87 -2.79
N LYS A 227 14.50 14.69 -2.16
CA LYS A 227 15.16 13.55 -2.80
C LYS A 227 14.31 12.96 -3.93
N TYR A 228 12.99 12.93 -3.77
CA TYR A 228 12.05 12.55 -4.83
C TYR A 228 12.08 13.53 -6.02
N LYS A 229 12.24 14.83 -5.75
CA LYS A 229 12.29 15.87 -6.79
C LYS A 229 13.57 15.78 -7.62
N LYS A 230 14.75 15.68 -6.97
CA LYS A 230 16.04 15.50 -7.67
C LYS A 230 16.11 14.20 -8.48
N GLN A 231 15.52 13.12 -7.98
CA GLN A 231 15.55 11.83 -8.66
C GLN A 231 14.55 11.75 -9.83
N SER A 232 13.44 12.49 -9.74
CA SER A 232 12.48 12.70 -10.84
C SER A 232 13.14 13.44 -12.01
N GLU A 233 13.97 14.44 -11.74
CA GLU A 233 14.75 15.16 -12.76
C GLU A 233 15.71 14.21 -13.49
N THR A 234 16.42 13.34 -12.77
CA THR A 234 17.31 12.34 -13.39
C THR A 234 16.56 11.31 -14.25
N ILE A 235 15.37 10.88 -13.85
CA ILE A 235 14.57 9.94 -14.66
C ILE A 235 14.03 10.62 -15.93
N LYS A 236 13.64 11.90 -15.85
CA LYS A 236 13.24 12.68 -17.02
C LYS A 236 14.39 12.86 -18.02
N GLU A 237 15.59 13.17 -17.54
CA GLU A 237 16.79 13.28 -18.38
C GLU A 237 17.15 11.95 -19.09
N ILE A 238 16.87 10.79 -18.46
CA ILE A 238 17.10 9.47 -19.08
C ILE A 238 16.04 9.14 -20.14
N LEU A 239 14.82 9.66 -19.99
CA LEU A 239 13.73 9.43 -20.94
C LEU A 239 13.74 10.40 -22.14
N GLU A 240 14.44 11.53 -22.03
CA GLU A 240 14.58 12.56 -23.08
C GLU A 240 15.83 12.40 -23.97
N ASN A 241 16.74 11.46 -23.65
CA ASN A 241 17.92 11.09 -24.45
C ASN A 241 17.79 9.70 -25.06
#